data_AF-A0A179F514-F1
#
_entry.id   AF-A0A179F514-F1
#
_cell.length_a   1.000
_cell.length_b   1.000
_cell.length_c   1.000
_cell.angle_alpha   90.00
_cell.angle_beta   90.00
_cell.angle_gamma   90.00
#
_symmetry.space_group_name_H-M   'P 1'
#
loop_
_entity.id
_entity.type
_entity.pdbx_description
1 polymer ?
#
loop_
_entity_poly.entity_id
_entity_poly.type
_entity_poly.pdbx_seq_one_letter_code
_entity_poly.pdbx_strand_id
1 'polypeptide(L)'
;MFRSLLAGTYTAVVVGISTTLVASALWGTAALPFVLGSSLGFTVGSLRWYLSAERAALFDLYRYPSLLRLHLLANFPYHRDFSRNGLEWYTPGRFRSSWTLKSMLVAAWLSAQPAIDEIQTRTESDVVGTYTVDDYMMDGRRSKDD
;
A
#
# COMPACT_ATOMS: atom_id res chain seq x y z
N MET A 1 7.95 3.64 -1.68
CA MET A 1 9.04 4.46 -1.09
C MET A 1 8.58 5.87 -0.72
N PHE A 2 8.15 6.71 -1.66
CA PHE A 2 7.68 8.09 -1.34
C PHE A 2 6.53 8.15 -0.31
N ARG A 3 5.51 7.29 -0.44
CA ARG A 3 4.39 7.20 0.52
C ARG A 3 4.86 6.88 1.96
N SER A 4 5.89 6.07 2.12
CA SER A 4 6.47 5.72 3.43
C SER A 4 7.25 6.86 4.06
N LEU A 5 7.93 7.64 3.21
CA LEU A 5 8.69 8.81 3.62
C LEU A 5 7.74 9.90 4.09
N LEU A 6 6.66 10.17 3.35
CA LEU A 6 5.62 11.10 3.78
C LEU A 6 4.98 10.69 5.11
N ALA A 7 4.54 9.43 5.25
CA ALA A 7 3.94 8.94 6.48
C ALA A 7 4.88 9.04 7.69
N GLY A 8 6.16 8.73 7.51
CA GLY A 8 7.21 8.93 8.50
C GLY A 8 7.36 10.40 8.86
N THR A 9 7.55 11.28 7.87
CA THR A 9 7.78 12.72 8.08
C THR A 9 6.62 13.40 8.79
N TYR A 10 5.36 13.12 8.43
CA TYR A 10 4.21 13.70 9.14
C TYR A 10 4.20 13.32 10.62
N THR A 11 4.44 12.04 10.91
CA THR A 11 4.47 11.55 12.29
C THR A 11 5.68 12.12 13.05
N ALA A 12 6.82 12.26 12.37
CA ALA A 12 8.01 12.92 12.91
C ALA A 12 7.72 14.36 13.33
N VAL A 13 7.12 15.15 12.45
CA VAL A 13 6.81 16.56 12.72
C VAL A 13 5.83 16.69 13.90
N VAL A 14 4.75 15.91 13.92
CA VAL A 14 3.75 15.96 14.98
C VAL A 14 4.36 15.59 16.34
N VAL A 15 5.08 14.47 16.41
CA VAL A 15 5.71 14.01 17.66
C VAL A 15 6.81 14.98 18.09
N GLY A 16 7.65 15.44 17.15
CA GLY A 16 8.71 16.41 17.39
C GLY A 16 8.18 17.70 18.01
N ILE A 17 7.20 18.35 17.37
CA ILE A 17 6.57 19.57 17.90
C ILE A 17 5.98 19.32 19.29
N SER A 18 5.28 18.20 19.48
CA SER A 18 4.68 17.86 20.77
C SER A 18 5.74 17.72 21.88
N THR A 19 6.84 17.02 21.59
CA THR A 19 7.95 16.86 22.55
C THR A 19 8.65 18.18 22.85
N THR A 20 8.77 19.07 21.85
CA THR A 20 9.34 20.41 22.04
C THR A 20 8.50 21.23 22.99
N LEU A 21 7.17 21.24 22.83
CA LEU A 21 6.27 22.03 23.67
C LEU A 21 6.36 21.58 25.13
N VAL A 22 6.35 20.28 25.39
CA VAL A 22 6.47 19.72 26.74
C VAL A 22 7.83 20.01 27.36
N ALA A 23 8.92 19.79 26.61
CA ALA A 23 10.26 19.94 27.16
C ALA A 23 10.68 21.41 27.33
N SER A 24 10.18 22.30 26.48
CA SER A 24 10.36 23.75 26.64
C SER A 24 9.71 24.23 27.94
N ALA A 25 8.54 23.69 28.28
CA ALA A 25 7.84 24.04 29.52
C ALA A 25 8.53 23.51 30.79
N LEU A 26 9.20 22.36 30.72
CA LEU A 26 9.81 21.70 31.89
C LEU A 26 11.29 22.06 32.11
N TRP A 27 12.07 22.12 31.04
CA TRP A 27 13.53 22.23 31.11
C TRP A 27 14.11 23.42 30.34
N GLY A 28 13.28 24.21 29.65
CA GLY A 28 13.73 25.34 28.83
C GLY A 28 14.58 24.93 27.61
N THR A 29 14.67 23.64 27.30
CA THR A 29 15.36 23.11 26.12
C THR A 29 14.37 22.56 25.10
N ALA A 30 14.49 23.02 23.86
CA ALA A 30 13.58 22.72 22.78
C ALA A 30 14.19 21.78 21.73
N ALA A 31 15.48 21.95 21.42
CA ALA A 31 16.11 21.35 20.25
C ALA A 31 16.39 19.84 20.40
N LEU A 32 16.97 19.41 21.52
CA LEU A 32 17.24 17.98 21.76
C LEU A 32 15.94 17.14 21.84
N PRO A 33 14.91 17.55 22.60
CA PRO A 33 13.62 16.88 22.62
C PRO A 33 12.95 16.82 21.24
N PHE A 34 13.02 17.90 20.46
CA PHE A 34 12.51 17.92 19.09
C PHE A 34 13.13 16.83 18.22
N VAL A 35 14.47 16.70 18.24
CA VAL A 35 15.20 15.73 17.42
C VAL A 35 14.82 14.31 17.83
N LEU A 36 14.84 14.01 19.13
CA LEU A 36 14.49 12.68 19.65
C LEU A 36 13.04 12.31 19.35
N GLY A 37 12.10 13.24 19.60
CA GLY A 37 10.69 13.05 19.30
C GLY A 37 10.43 12.88 17.80
N SER A 38 11.08 13.67 16.96
CA SER A 38 10.96 13.56 15.50
C SER A 38 11.49 12.24 14.98
N SER A 39 12.65 11.78 15.45
CA SER A 39 13.20 10.47 15.06
C SER A 39 12.27 9.32 15.46
N LEU A 40 11.75 9.32 16.69
CA LEU A 40 10.80 8.31 17.15
C LEU A 40 9.50 8.37 16.34
N GLY A 41 8.96 9.56 16.11
CA GLY A 41 7.77 9.77 15.29
C GLY A 41 7.97 9.26 13.87
N PHE A 42 9.14 9.53 13.26
CA PHE A 42 9.48 9.02 11.94
C PHE A 42 9.47 7.49 11.91
N THR A 43 10.20 6.86 12.85
CA THR A 43 10.28 5.39 12.93
C THR A 43 8.91 4.75 13.10
N VAL A 44 8.07 5.28 14.00
CA VAL A 44 6.71 4.77 14.23
C VAL A 44 5.84 4.95 12.99
N GLY A 45 5.91 6.12 12.34
CA GLY A 45 5.16 6.41 11.11
C GLY A 45 5.54 5.48 9.97
N SER A 46 6.83 5.29 9.72
CA SER A 46 7.34 4.39 8.69
C SER A 46 7.01 2.92 8.99
N LEU A 47 7.11 2.49 10.25
CA LEU A 47 6.74 1.14 10.66
C LEU A 47 5.24 0.87 10.44
N ARG A 48 4.38 1.80 10.85
CA ARG A 48 2.92 1.69 10.66
C ARG A 48 2.57 1.60 9.18
N TRP A 49 3.20 2.43 8.36
CA TRP A 49 3.03 2.35 6.91
C TRP A 49 3.47 0.99 6.36
N TYR A 50 4.63 0.47 6.79
CA TYR A 50 5.13 -0.81 6.33
C TYR A 50 4.19 -1.96 6.68
N LEU A 51 3.67 -2.00 7.91
CA LEU A 51 2.68 -3.01 8.34
C LEU A 51 1.39 -2.93 7.51
N SER A 52 0.97 -1.73 7.10
CA SER A 52 -0.17 -1.56 6.21
C SER A 52 0.13 -2.06 4.80
N ALA A 53 1.30 -1.72 4.26
CA ALA A 53 1.75 -2.16 2.94
C ALA A 53 1.89 -3.68 2.88
N GLU A 54 2.36 -4.31 3.95
CA GLU A 54 2.43 -5.77 4.07
C GLU A 54 1.04 -6.42 3.91
N ARG A 55 0.04 -5.92 4.64
CA ARG A 55 -1.32 -6.46 4.58
C ARG A 55 -1.92 -6.30 3.19
N ALA A 56 -1.73 -5.13 2.57
CA ALA A 56 -2.19 -4.86 1.22
C ALA A 56 -1.50 -5.77 0.20
N ALA A 57 -0.17 -5.92 0.28
CA ALA A 57 0.60 -6.78 -0.61
C ALA A 57 0.19 -8.25 -0.52
N LEU A 58 -0.10 -8.75 0.68
CA LEU A 58 -0.60 -10.12 0.87
C LEU A 58 -2.02 -10.31 0.33
N PHE A 59 -2.88 -9.30 0.46
CA PHE A 59 -4.22 -9.32 -0.09
C PHE A 59 -4.18 -9.31 -1.63
N ASP A 60 -3.38 -8.44 -2.23
CA ASP A 60 -3.25 -8.36 -3.68
C ASP A 60 -2.51 -9.57 -4.26
N LEU A 61 -1.63 -10.22 -3.50
CA LEU A 61 -1.06 -11.50 -3.89
C LEU A 61 -2.14 -12.58 -4.03
N TYR A 62 -3.13 -12.61 -3.14
CA TYR A 62 -4.25 -13.52 -3.25
C TYR A 62 -5.13 -13.21 -4.47
N ARG A 63 -5.35 -11.92 -4.75
CA ARG A 63 -6.25 -11.46 -5.83
C ARG A 63 -5.61 -11.50 -7.23
N TYR A 64 -4.33 -11.19 -7.33
CA TYR A 64 -3.59 -11.06 -8.59
C TYR A 64 -2.23 -11.81 -8.55
N PRO A 65 -2.21 -13.13 -8.29
CA PRO A 65 -0.97 -13.88 -8.07
C PRO A 65 -0.04 -13.87 -9.29
N SER A 66 -0.58 -13.83 -10.50
CA SER A 66 0.20 -13.83 -11.75
C SER A 66 0.95 -12.51 -11.96
N LEU A 67 0.29 -11.40 -11.65
CA LEU A 67 0.88 -10.07 -11.71
C LEU A 67 2.01 -9.94 -10.67
N LEU A 68 1.73 -10.33 -9.42
CA LEU A 68 2.73 -10.23 -8.35
C LEU A 68 3.92 -11.17 -8.60
N ARG A 69 3.69 -12.37 -9.16
CA ARG A 69 4.75 -13.27 -9.62
C ARG A 69 5.66 -12.62 -10.65
N LEU A 70 5.09 -11.92 -11.65
CA LEU A 70 5.86 -11.22 -12.67
C LEU A 70 6.79 -10.18 -12.04
N HIS A 71 6.28 -9.36 -11.12
CA HIS A 71 7.08 -8.34 -10.44
C HIS A 71 8.11 -8.93 -9.47
N LEU A 72 7.80 -10.07 -8.81
CA LEU A 72 8.78 -10.79 -7.98
C LEU A 72 9.95 -11.33 -8.81
N LEU A 73 9.67 -11.88 -9.98
CA LEU A 73 10.71 -12.36 -10.91
C LEU A 73 11.56 -11.21 -11.45
N ALA A 74 10.93 -10.09 -11.82
CA ALA A 74 11.62 -8.91 -12.34
C ALA A 74 12.54 -8.26 -11.28
N ASN A 75 12.04 -8.11 -10.04
CA ASN A 75 12.80 -7.45 -8.96
C ASN A 75 13.86 -8.36 -8.32
N PHE A 76 13.64 -9.68 -8.31
CA PHE A 76 14.51 -10.66 -7.63
C PHE A 76 14.87 -11.85 -8.53
N PRO A 77 15.54 -11.63 -9.68
CA PRO A 77 15.79 -12.68 -10.67
C PRO A 77 16.66 -13.83 -10.15
N TYR A 78 17.50 -13.59 -9.14
CA TYR A 78 18.40 -14.58 -8.57
C TYR A 78 17.75 -15.44 -7.47
N HIS A 79 16.53 -15.14 -7.04
CA HIS A 79 15.84 -15.93 -6.04
C HIS A 79 15.22 -17.18 -6.69
N ARG A 80 15.90 -18.32 -6.54
CA ARG A 80 15.60 -19.58 -7.25
C ARG A 80 14.16 -20.06 -7.08
N ASP A 81 13.55 -19.80 -5.93
CA ASP A 81 12.18 -20.24 -5.66
C ASP A 81 11.14 -19.53 -6.53
N PHE A 82 11.41 -18.30 -7.00
CA PHE A 82 10.44 -17.60 -7.83
C PHE A 82 10.43 -18.14 -9.27
N SER A 83 11.59 -18.46 -9.84
CA SER A 83 11.65 -18.98 -11.21
C SER A 83 11.29 -20.45 -11.33
N ARG A 84 11.55 -21.25 -10.28
CA ARG A 84 11.32 -22.70 -10.30
C ARG A 84 9.89 -23.12 -10.01
N ASN A 85 9.13 -22.31 -9.27
CA ASN A 85 7.80 -22.69 -8.82
C ASN A 85 6.71 -22.06 -9.70
N GLY A 86 5.60 -22.78 -9.84
CA GLY A 86 4.41 -22.33 -10.57
C GLY A 86 3.57 -21.35 -9.75
N LEU A 87 2.41 -20.98 -10.30
CA LEU A 87 1.53 -19.97 -9.73
C LEU A 87 0.97 -20.37 -8.35
N GLU A 88 0.72 -21.67 -8.17
CA GLU A 88 0.22 -22.29 -6.94
C GLU A 88 1.15 -22.12 -5.72
N TRP A 89 2.42 -21.82 -5.96
CA TRP A 89 3.38 -21.55 -4.89
C TRP A 89 3.20 -20.17 -4.25
N TYR A 90 2.65 -19.21 -5.01
CA TYR A 90 2.52 -17.81 -4.65
C TYR A 90 1.29 -17.57 -3.77
N THR A 91 1.34 -18.08 -2.55
CA THR A 91 0.24 -17.97 -1.58
C THR A 91 0.57 -17.01 -0.44
N PRO A 92 -0.43 -16.28 0.10
CA PRO A 92 -0.22 -15.40 1.25
C PRO A 92 0.37 -16.13 2.47
N GLY A 93 -0.02 -17.38 2.70
CA GLY A 93 0.48 -18.19 3.81
C GLY A 93 2.00 -18.40 3.74
N ARG A 94 2.53 -18.68 2.55
CA ARG A 94 3.97 -18.84 2.33
C ARG A 94 4.74 -17.54 2.51
N PHE A 95 4.22 -16.44 2.01
CA PHE A 95 4.88 -15.14 2.17
C PHE A 95 4.78 -14.59 3.60
N ARG A 96 3.79 -15.02 4.39
CA ARG A 96 3.68 -14.67 5.82
C ARG A 96 4.72 -15.36 6.70
N SER A 97 5.22 -16.53 6.32
CA SER A 97 6.09 -17.35 7.18
C SER A 97 7.53 -16.81 7.31
N SER A 98 7.97 -15.96 6.38
CA SER A 98 9.31 -15.39 6.36
C SER A 98 9.26 -13.88 6.19
N TRP A 99 9.95 -13.15 7.06
CA TRP A 99 10.08 -11.70 6.95
C TRP A 99 10.79 -11.30 5.66
N THR A 100 11.76 -12.09 5.18
CA THR A 100 12.48 -11.85 3.93
C THR A 100 11.53 -11.92 2.73
N LEU A 101 10.74 -13.00 2.62
CA LEU A 101 9.77 -13.15 1.52
C LEU A 101 8.72 -12.05 1.56
N LYS A 102 8.26 -11.70 2.76
CA LYS A 102 7.32 -10.61 3.01
C LYS A 102 7.86 -9.25 2.56
N SER A 103 9.11 -8.92 2.88
CA SER A 103 9.75 -7.68 2.41
C SER A 103 9.93 -7.66 0.89
N MET A 104 10.32 -8.79 0.29
CA MET A 104 10.38 -8.94 -1.17
C MET A 104 9.00 -8.74 -1.82
N LEU A 105 7.95 -9.30 -1.22
CA LEU A 105 6.58 -9.13 -1.69
C LEU A 105 6.15 -7.67 -1.62
N VAL A 106 6.43 -6.95 -0.53
CA VAL A 106 6.12 -5.52 -0.45
C VAL A 106 6.84 -4.73 -1.54
N ALA A 107 8.10 -5.06 -1.83
CA ALA A 107 8.83 -4.40 -2.92
C ALA A 107 8.22 -4.71 -4.31
N ALA A 108 7.91 -5.97 -4.59
CA ALA A 108 7.23 -6.37 -5.82
C ALA A 108 5.84 -5.73 -5.96
N TRP A 109 5.08 -5.69 -4.88
CA TRP A 109 3.78 -5.04 -4.80
C TRP A 109 3.86 -3.54 -5.09
N LEU A 110 4.86 -2.85 -4.53
CA LEU A 110 5.08 -1.42 -4.84
C LEU A 110 5.38 -1.19 -6.32
N SER A 111 6.15 -2.07 -6.97
CA SER A 111 6.39 -1.96 -8.42
C SER A 111 5.17 -2.34 -9.27
N ALA A 112 4.25 -3.14 -8.71
CA ALA A 112 3.02 -3.55 -9.38
C ALA A 112 1.88 -2.53 -9.24
N GLN A 113 2.01 -1.52 -8.37
CA GLN A 113 0.95 -0.53 -8.11
C GLN A 113 0.35 0.08 -9.37
N PRO A 114 1.12 0.54 -10.38
CA PRO A 114 0.52 1.13 -11.58
C PRO A 114 -0.40 0.15 -12.34
N ALA A 115 -0.01 -1.13 -12.42
CA ALA A 115 -0.82 -2.15 -13.08
C ALA A 115 -2.05 -2.53 -12.26
N ILE A 116 -1.95 -2.56 -10.93
CA ILE A 116 -3.09 -2.79 -10.03
C ILE A 116 -4.10 -1.64 -10.16
N ASP A 117 -3.61 -0.39 -10.17
CA ASP A 117 -4.43 0.81 -10.33
C ASP A 117 -5.15 0.78 -11.70
N GLU A 118 -4.46 0.42 -12.79
CA GLU A 118 -5.07 0.29 -14.12
C GLU A 118 -6.18 -0.78 -14.16
N ILE A 119 -5.96 -1.94 -13.54
CA ILE A 119 -6.98 -3.00 -13.42
C ILE A 119 -8.20 -2.47 -12.67
N GLN A 120 -8.00 -1.73 -11.58
CA GLN A 120 -9.09 -1.14 -10.80
C GLN A 120 -9.86 -0.10 -11.61
N THR A 121 -9.17 0.85 -12.26
CA THR A 121 -9.80 1.88 -13.10
C THR A 121 -10.64 1.26 -14.22
N ARG A 122 -10.14 0.21 -14.89
CA ARG A 122 -10.93 -0.50 -15.91
C ARG A 122 -12.17 -1.16 -15.30
N THR A 123 -12.01 -1.85 -14.17
CA THR A 123 -13.13 -2.50 -13.46
C THR A 123 -14.19 -1.48 -13.04
N GLU A 124 -13.78 -0.32 -12.53
CA GLU A 124 -14.68 0.77 -12.17
C GLU A 124 -15.41 1.33 -13.39
N SER A 125 -14.71 1.51 -14.51
CA SER A 125 -15.31 1.99 -15.75
C SER A 125 -16.39 1.05 -16.28
N ASP A 126 -16.15 -0.26 -16.22
CA ASP A 126 -17.13 -1.28 -16.64
C ASP A 126 -18.39 -1.25 -15.75
N VAL A 127 -18.20 -1.06 -14.44
CA VAL A 127 -19.32 -0.94 -13.48
C VAL A 127 -20.11 0.34 -13.74
N VAL A 128 -19.46 1.48 -13.92
CA VAL A 128 -20.12 2.76 -14.24
C VAL A 128 -20.86 2.69 -15.56
N GLY A 129 -20.27 2.06 -16.58
CA GLY A 129 -20.92 1.84 -17.88
C GLY A 129 -22.21 1.00 -17.79
N THR A 130 -22.30 0.09 -16.83
CA THR A 130 -23.53 -0.68 -16.60
C THR A 130 -24.65 0.21 -16.06
N TYR A 131 -24.35 1.09 -15.09
CA TYR A 131 -25.33 2.00 -14.51
C TYR A 131 -25.86 3.01 -15.51
N THR A 132 -25.02 3.58 -16.38
CA THR A 132 -25.48 4.53 -17.39
C THR A 132 -26.42 3.88 -18.40
N VAL A 133 -26.14 2.65 -18.85
CA VAL A 133 -27.03 1.90 -19.74
C VAL A 133 -28.37 1.61 -19.09
N ASP A 134 -28.38 1.15 -17.84
CA ASP A 134 -29.63 0.86 -17.12
C ASP A 134 -30.46 2.14 -16.91
N ASP A 135 -29.83 3.28 -16.59
CA ASP A 135 -30.52 4.56 -16.40
C ASP A 135 -31.13 5.10 -17.71
N TYR A 136 -30.39 5.03 -18.82
CA TYR A 136 -30.91 5.38 -20.16
C TYR A 136 -32.08 4.48 -20.61
N MET A 137 -32.06 3.19 -20.24
CA MET A 137 -33.13 2.24 -20.58
C MET A 137 -34.40 2.44 -19.73
N MET A 138 -34.28 3.00 -18.53
CA MET A 138 -35.42 3.34 -17.67
C MET A 138 -36.11 4.64 -18.12
N ASP A 139 -35.35 5.62 -18.63
CA ASP A 139 -35.90 6.88 -19.13
C ASP A 139 -36.66 6.71 -20.47
N GLY A 140 -36.15 5.83 -21.34
CA GLY A 140 -36.81 5.49 -22.61
C GLY A 140 -38.13 4.70 -22.49
N ARG A 141 -38.40 4.08 -21.33
CA ARG A 141 -39.70 3.43 -21.07
C ARG A 141 -40.76 4.40 -20.55
N ARG A 142 -40.38 5.43 -19.80
CA ARG A 142 -41.33 6.47 -19.35
C ARG A 142 -41.86 7.33 -20.49
N SER A 143 -41.06 7.58 -21.52
CA SER A 143 -41.47 8.38 -22.68
C SER A 143 -42.48 7.67 -23.61
N LYS A 144 -42.76 6.37 -23.43
CA LYS A 144 -43.62 5.60 -24.35
C LYS A 144 -45.04 5.36 -23.82
N ASP A 145 -45.31 5.75 -22.57
CA ASP A 145 -46.59 5.53 -21.89
C ASP A 145 -47.41 6.82 -21.67
N ASP A 146 -46.98 7.96 -22.26
CA ASP A 146 -47.72 9.22 -22.37
C ASP A 146 -48.12 9.51 -23.83
#